data_AF-A0AAX6ICB2-F1
#
_entry.id   AF-A0AAX6ICB2-F1
#
_cell.length_a   1.000
_cell.length_b   1.000
_cell.length_c   1.000
_cell.angle_alpha   90.00
_cell.angle_beta   90.00
_cell.angle_gamma   90.00
#
_symmetry.space_group_name_H-M   'P 1'
#
loop_
_entity.id
_entity.type
_entity.pdbx_description
1 polymer ?
#
loop_
_entity_poly.entity_id
_entity_poly.type
_entity_poly.pdbx_seq_one_letter_code
_entity_poly.pdbx_strand_id
1 'polypeptide(L)'
;MGKLLLDASAVTEALKPNPPLLLWTDPVTPTGGFLEVTGLEDQQRRHLERIHERGVFWKNPDSVPGTDTGTAFQLSHGGDVEADGNCLFTAAMRSMAAAETARELRRRTVGRFLGDHGADDGPGRDAVDAAIRNLYSPDLKAGWGIHVVQEVKLLAKKSDREGLDAAIQELVDLGLQREAAAESIYKERCIAVNDGPSWANYMSISGSPEDEYDIITLQYTEEGLLTVDENRDGHAAAFGDDIAIESLATEFKREVYVVQAHGSDAMVDEENCVFFLPHRPRGKICEPPIFLFMKGTGWCGAGADHYEPLVANPLPFISKEKAAIVL
;
A
#
# COMPACT_ATOMS: atom_id res chain seq x y z
N MET A 1 -29.85 63.91 10.25
CA MET A 1 -29.92 63.26 11.57
C MET A 1 -31.19 62.44 11.61
N GLY A 2 -31.08 61.14 11.87
CA GLY A 2 -32.23 60.24 12.00
C GLY A 2 -31.74 58.82 12.25
N LYS A 3 -31.57 58.47 13.52
CA LYS A 3 -31.19 57.13 14.00
C LYS A 3 -32.46 56.35 14.34
N LEU A 4 -32.44 55.06 13.94
CA LEU A 4 -32.97 53.86 14.62
C LEU A 4 -34.47 53.78 14.98
N LEU A 5 -35.10 52.69 14.54
CA LEU A 5 -35.32 51.51 15.39
C LEU A 5 -35.71 50.28 14.55
N LEU A 6 -35.07 49.15 14.88
CA LEU A 6 -35.38 47.80 14.42
C LEU A 6 -36.70 47.34 15.05
N ASP A 7 -37.53 46.66 14.27
CA ASP A 7 -38.58 45.78 14.80
C ASP A 7 -38.27 44.35 14.35
N ALA A 8 -38.11 43.48 15.34
CA ALA A 8 -37.75 42.09 15.20
C ALA A 8 -39.02 41.25 15.34
N SER A 9 -39.54 40.68 14.25
CA SER A 9 -40.43 39.53 14.30
C SER A 9 -40.69 38.96 12.89
N ALA A 10 -40.52 37.64 12.79
CA ALA A 10 -41.01 36.75 11.73
C ALA A 10 -40.25 36.72 10.40
N VAL A 11 -39.23 35.85 10.31
CA VAL A 11 -39.24 34.72 9.34
C VAL A 11 -38.52 33.53 9.99
N THR A 12 -39.29 32.65 10.61
CA THR A 12 -38.89 31.26 10.87
C THR A 12 -39.16 30.46 9.61
N GLU A 13 -38.13 30.22 8.80
CA GLU A 13 -38.13 29.14 7.81
C GLU A 13 -36.85 28.30 7.97
N ALA A 14 -37.06 27.00 7.90
CA ALA A 14 -36.17 25.95 8.37
C ALA A 14 -34.80 25.93 7.65
N LEU A 15 -33.74 26.25 8.39
CA LEU A 15 -32.40 25.80 8.05
C LEU A 15 -32.29 24.32 8.41
N LYS A 16 -32.20 23.47 7.38
CA LYS A 16 -31.84 22.04 7.53
C LYS A 16 -30.50 21.96 8.28
N PRO A 17 -30.33 21.03 9.24
CA PRO A 17 -29.05 20.86 9.90
C PRO A 17 -28.00 20.43 8.86
N ASN A 18 -26.82 21.06 8.93
CA ASN A 18 -25.64 20.58 8.22
C ASN A 18 -25.43 19.08 8.53
N PRO A 19 -25.00 18.27 7.56
CA PRO A 19 -24.57 16.91 7.86
C PRO A 19 -23.46 16.97 8.92
N PRO A 20 -23.39 15.99 9.85
CA PRO A 20 -22.41 16.02 10.91
C PRO A 20 -21.02 16.00 10.28
N LEU A 21 -20.27 17.08 10.49
CA LEU A 21 -18.81 17.04 10.38
C LEU A 21 -18.37 15.92 11.32
N LEU A 22 -17.88 14.82 10.75
CA LEU A 22 -17.26 13.74 11.52
C LEU A 22 -16.22 14.41 12.43
N LEU A 23 -16.33 14.16 13.74
CA LEU A 23 -15.34 14.62 14.70
C LEU A 23 -14.01 13.98 14.31
N TRP A 24 -13.09 14.81 13.82
CA TRP A 24 -11.69 14.46 13.75
C TRP A 24 -11.26 14.28 15.20
N THR A 25 -10.75 13.11 15.56
CA THR A 25 -9.96 12.99 16.78
C THR A 25 -8.78 13.96 16.69
N ASP A 26 -8.39 14.54 17.83
CA ASP A 26 -7.31 15.52 17.89
C ASP A 26 -6.09 15.09 17.06
N PRO A 27 -5.44 16.02 16.34
CA PRO A 27 -4.31 15.70 15.48
C PRO A 27 -3.27 14.92 16.28
N VAL A 28 -2.84 13.78 15.72
CA VAL A 28 -1.67 13.05 16.22
C VAL A 28 -0.53 14.06 16.27
N THR A 29 0.05 14.28 17.45
CA THR A 29 1.19 15.18 17.63
C THR A 29 2.29 14.76 16.66
N PRO A 30 2.66 15.59 15.65
CA PRO A 30 3.66 15.18 14.68
C PRO A 30 4.98 14.92 15.38
N THR A 31 5.51 13.72 15.21
CA THR A 31 6.85 13.35 15.66
C THR A 31 7.87 13.86 14.63
N GLY A 32 8.17 15.15 14.67
CA GLY A 32 9.35 15.73 14.02
C GLY A 32 9.25 15.97 12.51
N GLY A 33 10.27 16.68 12.01
CA GLY A 33 10.57 16.82 10.58
C GLY A 33 11.30 15.58 10.04
N PHE A 34 11.75 15.65 8.79
CA PHE A 34 12.46 14.56 8.12
C PHE A 34 13.93 14.39 8.56
N LEU A 35 14.47 15.35 9.33
CA LEU A 35 15.85 15.29 9.85
C LEU A 35 16.13 14.05 10.70
N GLU A 36 15.16 13.54 11.45
CA GLU A 36 15.34 12.39 12.37
C GLU A 36 15.02 11.03 11.73
N VAL A 37 14.45 11.01 10.52
CA VAL A 37 14.01 9.79 9.85
C VAL A 37 15.21 8.93 9.43
N THR A 38 15.30 7.69 9.88
CA THR A 38 16.45 6.83 9.56
C THR A 38 16.40 6.31 8.12
N GLY A 39 17.56 5.97 7.55
CA GLY A 39 17.66 5.37 6.20
C GLY A 39 17.57 6.34 5.02
N LEU A 40 17.53 7.66 5.27
CA LEU A 40 17.57 8.68 4.22
C LEU A 40 18.96 9.28 4.04
N GLU A 41 19.36 9.43 2.78
CA GLU A 41 20.50 10.23 2.35
C GLU A 41 20.25 11.73 2.56
N ASP A 42 21.32 12.52 2.69
CA ASP A 42 21.24 13.97 2.93
C ASP A 42 20.46 14.72 1.83
N GLN A 43 20.54 14.25 0.59
CA GLN A 43 19.79 14.80 -0.54
C GLN A 43 18.28 14.59 -0.36
N GLN A 44 17.87 13.37 -0.02
CA GLN A 44 16.47 13.02 0.21
C GLN A 44 15.90 13.82 1.39
N ARG A 45 16.66 13.92 2.51
CA ARG A 45 16.25 14.73 3.68
C ARG A 45 16.01 16.19 3.29
N ARG A 46 16.96 16.82 2.59
CA ARG A 46 16.83 18.22 2.15
C ARG A 46 15.60 18.43 1.27
N HIS A 47 15.32 17.49 0.36
CA HIS A 47 14.16 17.56 -0.52
C HIS A 47 12.84 17.39 0.25
N LEU A 48 12.76 16.42 1.16
CA LEU A 48 11.58 16.18 2.00
C LEU A 48 11.32 17.33 2.98
N GLU A 49 12.35 17.94 3.55
CA GLU A 49 12.21 19.16 4.36
C GLU A 49 11.62 20.33 3.55
N ARG A 50 12.05 20.50 2.29
CA ARG A 50 11.45 21.51 1.40
C ARG A 50 9.95 21.22 1.16
N ILE A 51 9.58 19.95 1.00
CA ILE A 51 8.18 19.53 0.88
C ILE A 51 7.42 19.79 2.18
N HIS A 52 8.02 19.52 3.35
CA HIS A 52 7.44 19.81 4.65
C HIS A 52 7.16 21.32 4.84
N GLU A 53 8.12 22.17 4.50
CA GLU A 53 8.02 23.63 4.66
C GLU A 53 7.03 24.28 3.70
N ARG A 54 7.04 23.87 2.42
CA ARG A 54 6.26 24.49 1.36
C ARG A 54 4.95 23.77 1.04
N GLY A 55 4.79 22.54 1.51
CA GLY A 55 3.62 21.71 1.30
C GLY A 55 3.44 21.17 -0.12
N VAL A 56 2.45 20.31 -0.24
CA VAL A 56 1.96 19.68 -1.47
C VAL A 56 0.58 20.23 -1.77
N PHE A 57 0.38 20.82 -2.94
CA PHE A 57 -0.92 21.30 -3.39
C PHE A 57 -1.63 20.20 -4.16
N TRP A 58 -2.71 19.67 -3.61
CA TRP A 58 -3.57 18.69 -4.26
C TRP A 58 -4.75 19.40 -4.94
N LYS A 59 -4.88 19.23 -6.25
CA LYS A 59 -6.05 19.71 -7.00
C LYS A 59 -7.25 18.82 -6.72
N ASN A 60 -8.36 19.43 -6.31
CA ASN A 60 -9.58 18.67 -6.11
C ASN A 60 -10.09 18.17 -7.48
N PRO A 61 -10.34 16.86 -7.67
CA PRO A 61 -10.85 16.31 -8.94
C PRO A 61 -12.18 16.91 -9.39
N ASP A 62 -13.02 17.36 -8.46
CA ASP A 62 -14.31 18.02 -8.73
C ASP A 62 -14.16 19.54 -9.01
N SER A 63 -12.94 20.06 -9.10
CA SER A 63 -12.68 21.47 -9.41
C SER A 63 -13.22 21.84 -10.80
N VAL A 64 -13.90 22.99 -10.89
CA VAL A 64 -14.37 23.51 -12.19
C VAL A 64 -13.14 23.79 -13.06
N PRO A 65 -13.09 23.33 -14.33
CA PRO A 65 -11.99 23.61 -15.23
C PRO A 65 -11.68 25.12 -15.30
N GLY A 66 -10.45 25.51 -14.96
CA GLY A 66 -10.04 26.92 -14.90
C GLY A 66 -10.15 27.58 -13.51
N THR A 67 -10.62 26.85 -12.49
CA THR A 67 -10.50 27.27 -11.09
C THR A 67 -9.38 26.47 -10.41
N ASP A 68 -8.37 27.15 -9.86
CA ASP A 68 -7.33 26.51 -9.04
C ASP A 68 -7.86 26.16 -7.63
N THR A 69 -8.96 25.41 -7.57
CA THR A 69 -9.53 24.93 -6.31
C THR A 69 -8.80 23.64 -5.89
N GLY A 70 -8.09 23.73 -4.78
CA GLY A 70 -7.30 22.65 -4.24
C GLY A 70 -7.01 22.88 -2.76
N THR A 71 -6.31 21.94 -2.15
CA THR A 71 -5.91 22.03 -0.76
C THR A 71 -4.42 21.76 -0.67
N ALA A 72 -3.71 22.64 0.03
CA ALA A 72 -2.30 22.43 0.34
C ALA A 72 -2.19 21.61 1.63
N PHE A 73 -1.27 20.66 1.65
CA PHE A 73 -0.97 19.83 2.81
C PHE A 73 0.51 19.95 3.17
N GLN A 74 0.80 20.14 4.45
CA GLN A 74 2.11 19.86 5.01
C GLN A 74 2.19 18.36 5.26
N LEU A 75 3.24 17.72 4.77
CA LEU A 75 3.51 16.31 5.03
C LEU A 75 4.55 16.20 6.14
N SER A 76 4.26 15.37 7.14
CA SER A 76 5.19 15.01 8.22
C SER A 76 5.31 13.49 8.30
N HIS A 77 6.47 12.99 8.70
CA HIS A 77 6.64 11.57 8.97
C HIS A 77 5.79 11.15 10.18
N GLY A 78 5.02 10.08 10.03
CA GLY A 78 4.10 9.57 11.06
C GLY A 78 4.73 8.51 11.98
N GLY A 79 6.06 8.37 11.96
CA GLY A 79 6.82 7.41 12.75
C GLY A 79 7.06 6.08 12.02
N ASP A 80 8.16 5.41 12.40
CA ASP A 80 8.60 4.16 11.80
C ASP A 80 7.55 3.04 11.96
N VAL A 81 7.51 2.14 10.99
CA VAL A 81 6.66 0.95 10.97
C VAL A 81 7.57 -0.28 10.94
N GLU A 82 7.12 -1.38 11.54
CA GLU A 82 7.87 -2.63 11.46
C GLU A 82 8.01 -3.09 10.00
N ALA A 83 9.18 -3.63 9.65
CA ALA A 83 9.47 -4.15 8.31
C ALA A 83 8.84 -5.54 8.09
N ASP A 84 7.53 -5.63 8.30
CA ASP A 84 6.73 -6.83 8.10
C ASP A 84 5.73 -6.65 6.94
N GLY A 85 5.03 -7.73 6.58
CA GLY A 85 4.00 -7.67 5.54
C GLY A 85 2.79 -6.79 5.90
N ASN A 86 2.66 -6.32 7.14
CA ASN A 86 1.58 -5.42 7.57
C ASN A 86 1.93 -3.94 7.44
N CYS A 87 3.13 -3.59 6.95
CA CYS A 87 3.60 -2.21 6.89
C CYS A 87 2.64 -1.29 6.10
N LEU A 88 2.15 -1.73 4.92
CA LEU A 88 1.17 -0.97 4.12
C LEU A 88 -0.07 -0.58 4.95
N PHE A 89 -0.70 -1.55 5.60
CA PHE A 89 -1.94 -1.33 6.33
C PHE A 89 -1.71 -0.53 7.61
N THR A 90 -0.56 -0.73 8.28
CA THR A 90 -0.18 0.05 9.46
C THR A 90 0.12 1.50 9.11
N ALA A 91 0.83 1.74 8.01
CA ALA A 91 1.10 3.07 7.48
C ALA A 91 -0.19 3.77 7.08
N ALA A 92 -1.07 3.11 6.30
CA ALA A 92 -2.35 3.66 5.90
C ALA A 92 -3.24 4.01 7.11
N MET A 93 -3.34 3.11 8.10
CA MET A 93 -4.05 3.34 9.35
C MET A 93 -3.60 4.64 10.05
N ARG A 94 -2.27 4.78 10.22
CA ARG A 94 -1.66 5.94 10.89
C ARG A 94 -1.82 7.22 10.07
N SER A 95 -1.59 7.17 8.75
CA SER A 95 -1.79 8.32 7.84
C SER A 95 -3.22 8.83 7.85
N MET A 96 -4.21 7.94 8.03
CA MET A 96 -5.62 8.29 8.10
C MET A 96 -6.11 8.66 9.50
N ALA A 97 -5.28 8.46 10.55
CA ALA A 97 -5.73 8.45 11.94
C ALA A 97 -6.98 7.55 12.15
N ALA A 98 -7.01 6.40 11.47
CA ALA A 98 -8.12 5.47 11.54
C ALA A 98 -8.18 4.77 12.91
N ALA A 99 -9.39 4.57 13.44
CA ALA A 99 -9.61 3.82 14.68
C ALA A 99 -9.50 2.29 14.48
N GLU A 100 -9.49 1.84 13.24
CA GLU A 100 -9.40 0.42 12.85
C GLU A 100 -7.99 -0.11 13.03
N THR A 101 -7.84 -1.42 13.17
CA THR A 101 -6.53 -2.07 13.21
C THR A 101 -6.00 -2.33 11.79
N ALA A 102 -4.69 -2.52 11.63
CA ALA A 102 -4.09 -2.91 10.35
C ALA A 102 -4.71 -4.20 9.77
N ARG A 103 -5.06 -5.17 10.64
CA ARG A 103 -5.75 -6.41 10.25
C ARG A 103 -7.14 -6.15 9.71
N GLU A 104 -7.90 -5.24 10.32
CA GLU A 104 -9.23 -4.88 9.85
C GLU A 104 -9.17 -4.12 8.52
N LEU A 105 -8.21 -3.20 8.37
CA LEU A 105 -7.96 -2.51 7.10
C LEU A 105 -7.56 -3.49 5.99
N ARG A 106 -6.70 -4.47 6.28
CA ARG A 106 -6.36 -5.56 5.35
C ARG A 106 -7.62 -6.30 4.90
N ARG A 107 -8.46 -6.72 5.86
CA ARG A 107 -9.72 -7.44 5.58
C ARG A 107 -10.67 -6.64 4.70
N ARG A 108 -10.86 -5.34 4.98
CA ARG A 108 -11.71 -4.45 4.16
C ARG A 108 -11.14 -4.27 2.76
N THR A 109 -9.83 -4.09 2.65
CA THR A 109 -9.12 -3.95 1.37
C THR A 109 -9.31 -5.19 0.49
N VAL A 110 -9.11 -6.40 1.05
CA VAL A 110 -9.35 -7.66 0.34
C VAL A 110 -10.83 -7.82 -0.02
N GLY A 111 -11.75 -7.48 0.89
CA GLY A 111 -13.19 -7.50 0.61
C GLY A 111 -13.58 -6.56 -0.54
N ARG A 112 -12.98 -5.37 -0.59
CA ARG A 112 -13.17 -4.41 -1.67
C ARG A 112 -12.66 -4.96 -3.00
N PHE A 113 -11.44 -5.52 -3.02
CA PHE A 113 -10.88 -6.18 -4.19
C PHE A 113 -11.82 -7.26 -4.72
N LEU A 114 -12.27 -8.20 -3.87
CA LEU A 114 -13.17 -9.28 -4.28
C LEU A 114 -14.50 -8.76 -4.82
N GLY A 115 -15.03 -7.68 -4.24
CA GLY A 115 -16.24 -7.03 -4.73
C GLY A 115 -16.06 -6.41 -6.12
N ASP A 116 -14.90 -5.83 -6.41
CA ASP A 116 -14.62 -5.26 -7.75
C ASP A 116 -14.29 -6.35 -8.76
N HIS A 117 -13.44 -7.31 -8.39
CA HIS A 117 -13.04 -8.44 -9.23
C HIS A 117 -14.23 -9.32 -9.60
N GLY A 118 -15.13 -9.59 -8.66
CA GLY A 118 -16.35 -10.38 -8.88
C GLY A 118 -17.47 -9.66 -9.64
N ALA A 119 -17.42 -8.33 -9.75
CA ALA A 119 -18.38 -7.53 -10.51
C ALA A 119 -17.90 -7.24 -11.95
N ASP A 120 -16.61 -7.46 -12.24
CA ASP A 120 -16.02 -7.28 -13.55
C ASP A 120 -16.09 -8.60 -14.35
N ASP A 121 -17.11 -8.73 -15.19
CA ASP A 121 -17.25 -9.85 -16.13
C ASP A 121 -16.48 -9.61 -17.45
N GLY A 122 -15.56 -8.64 -17.48
CA GLY A 122 -14.92 -8.14 -18.69
C GLY A 122 -13.39 -8.28 -18.76
N PRO A 123 -12.76 -7.67 -19.79
CA PRO A 123 -11.30 -7.69 -20.01
C PRO A 123 -10.46 -7.13 -18.85
N GLY A 124 -11.07 -6.35 -17.95
CA GLY A 124 -10.40 -5.81 -16.78
C GLY A 124 -10.02 -6.90 -15.78
N ARG A 125 -10.87 -7.92 -15.62
CA ARG A 125 -10.59 -9.08 -14.79
C ARG A 125 -9.40 -9.89 -15.29
N ASP A 126 -9.37 -10.22 -16.60
CA ASP A 126 -8.27 -10.97 -17.20
C ASP A 126 -6.94 -10.21 -17.10
N ALA A 127 -6.98 -8.87 -17.20
CA ALA A 127 -5.80 -8.03 -17.03
C ALA A 127 -5.28 -8.05 -15.57
N VAL A 128 -6.18 -8.03 -14.58
CA VAL A 128 -5.82 -8.17 -13.16
C VAL A 128 -5.24 -9.55 -12.88
N ASP A 129 -5.87 -10.62 -13.37
CA ASP A 129 -5.35 -11.98 -13.20
C ASP A 129 -3.97 -12.16 -13.86
N ALA A 130 -3.75 -11.53 -15.02
CA ALA A 130 -2.44 -11.50 -15.66
C ALA A 130 -1.39 -10.73 -14.85
N ALA A 131 -1.76 -9.59 -14.25
CA ALA A 131 -0.88 -8.82 -13.39
C ALA A 131 -0.48 -9.62 -12.13
N ILE A 132 -1.45 -10.27 -11.48
CA ILE A 132 -1.20 -11.15 -10.31
C ILE A 132 -0.25 -12.27 -10.69
N ARG A 133 -0.48 -12.94 -11.82
CA ARG A 133 0.41 -14.00 -12.30
C ARG A 133 1.83 -13.50 -12.53
N ASN A 134 1.99 -12.33 -13.15
CA ASN A 134 3.31 -11.77 -13.40
C ASN A 134 4.05 -11.39 -12.11
N LEU A 135 3.32 -10.96 -11.07
CA LEU A 135 3.92 -10.60 -9.77
C LEU A 135 4.28 -11.84 -8.94
N TYR A 136 3.40 -12.84 -8.89
CA TYR A 136 3.46 -13.89 -7.87
C TYR A 136 3.70 -15.31 -8.42
N SER A 137 3.56 -15.50 -9.72
CA SER A 137 3.80 -16.78 -10.40
C SER A 137 4.37 -16.55 -11.81
N PRO A 138 5.53 -15.85 -11.92
CA PRO A 138 6.10 -15.45 -13.20
C PRO A 138 6.53 -16.66 -14.04
N ASP A 139 6.62 -16.46 -15.36
CA ASP A 139 7.20 -17.46 -16.26
C ASP A 139 8.72 -17.51 -16.09
N LEU A 140 9.18 -18.53 -15.36
CA LEU A 140 10.61 -18.78 -15.09
C LEU A 140 11.47 -19.03 -16.35
N LYS A 141 10.85 -19.17 -17.54
CA LYS A 141 11.57 -19.24 -18.82
C LYS A 141 11.90 -17.87 -19.41
N ALA A 142 11.41 -16.79 -18.81
CA ALA A 142 11.57 -15.42 -19.27
C ALA A 142 11.82 -14.45 -18.10
N GLY A 143 12.01 -13.16 -18.40
CA GLY A 143 12.03 -12.10 -17.37
C GLY A 143 13.34 -11.89 -16.60
N TRP A 144 14.39 -12.68 -16.85
CA TRP A 144 15.70 -12.58 -16.17
C TRP A 144 16.48 -11.28 -16.44
N GLY A 145 16.07 -10.48 -17.43
CA GLY A 145 16.66 -9.17 -17.70
C GLY A 145 16.20 -8.04 -16.78
N ILE A 146 15.21 -8.28 -15.91
CA ILE A 146 14.66 -7.29 -14.97
C ILE A 146 15.25 -7.50 -13.57
N HIS A 147 15.28 -8.75 -13.11
CA HIS A 147 15.85 -9.11 -11.83
C HIS A 147 16.49 -10.51 -11.89
N VAL A 148 17.58 -10.70 -11.13
CA VAL A 148 18.36 -11.96 -11.11
C VAL A 148 17.74 -13.06 -10.25
N VAL A 149 16.76 -12.68 -9.41
CA VAL A 149 15.94 -13.58 -8.61
C VAL A 149 14.48 -13.37 -8.98
N GLN A 150 13.74 -14.46 -9.18
CA GLN A 150 12.29 -14.46 -9.34
C GLN A 150 11.65 -15.28 -8.22
N GLU A 151 10.47 -14.87 -7.78
CA GLU A 151 9.76 -15.53 -6.70
C GLU A 151 8.43 -16.12 -7.20
N VAL A 152 8.13 -17.35 -6.78
CA VAL A 152 6.80 -17.96 -6.93
C VAL A 152 6.19 -18.09 -5.55
N LYS A 153 5.03 -17.46 -5.34
CA LYS A 153 4.25 -17.55 -4.10
C LYS A 153 3.22 -18.67 -4.19
N LEU A 154 3.22 -19.53 -3.19
CA LEU A 154 2.26 -20.62 -3.02
C LEU A 154 1.64 -20.52 -1.64
N LEU A 155 0.39 -20.96 -1.50
CA LEU A 155 -0.34 -20.99 -0.24
C LEU A 155 -0.47 -22.44 0.23
N ALA A 156 0.14 -22.74 1.36
CA ALA A 156 -0.01 -24.01 2.05
C ALA A 156 -1.13 -23.88 3.09
N LYS A 157 -2.18 -24.69 2.99
CA LYS A 157 -3.22 -24.68 4.02
C LYS A 157 -2.62 -25.21 5.32
N LYS A 158 -2.82 -24.51 6.44
CA LYS A 158 -2.23 -24.89 7.74
C LYS A 158 -2.62 -26.32 8.16
N SER A 159 -3.85 -26.73 7.85
CA SER A 159 -4.34 -28.10 8.12
C SER A 159 -3.57 -29.20 7.39
N ASP A 160 -2.87 -28.87 6.30
CA ASP A 160 -2.26 -29.84 5.41
C ASP A 160 -0.73 -29.92 5.62
N ARG A 161 -0.17 -29.08 6.51
CA ARG A 161 1.28 -28.95 6.74
C ARG A 161 1.95 -30.26 7.11
N GLU A 162 1.36 -31.05 8.00
CA GLU A 162 1.91 -32.36 8.38
C GLU A 162 2.00 -33.31 7.18
N GLY A 163 0.97 -33.30 6.32
CA GLY A 163 0.94 -34.13 5.11
C GLY A 163 1.93 -33.66 4.04
N LEU A 164 2.16 -32.35 3.93
CA LEU A 164 3.19 -31.78 3.06
C LEU A 164 4.59 -32.18 3.54
N ASP A 165 4.89 -32.02 4.83
CA ASP A 165 6.18 -32.38 5.42
C ASP A 165 6.47 -33.88 5.27
N ALA A 166 5.46 -34.74 5.48
CA ALA A 166 5.59 -36.18 5.27
C ALA A 166 5.92 -36.52 3.81
N ALA A 167 5.23 -35.91 2.85
CA ALA A 167 5.47 -36.17 1.43
C ALA A 167 6.85 -35.67 0.95
N ILE A 168 7.32 -34.54 1.51
CA ILE A 168 8.68 -34.06 1.26
C ILE A 168 9.70 -35.06 1.80
N GLN A 169 9.47 -35.56 3.02
CA GLN A 169 10.37 -36.55 3.63
C GLN A 169 10.40 -37.87 2.84
N GLU A 170 9.27 -38.33 2.31
CA GLU A 170 9.23 -39.52 1.45
C GLU A 170 10.13 -39.38 0.21
N LEU A 171 10.10 -38.22 -0.46
CA LEU A 171 10.98 -37.96 -1.60
C LEU A 171 12.46 -37.86 -1.19
N VAL A 172 12.74 -37.27 -0.03
CA VAL A 172 14.10 -37.20 0.53
C VAL A 172 14.63 -38.60 0.84
N ASP A 173 13.80 -39.47 1.42
CA ASP A 173 14.16 -40.86 1.74
C ASP A 173 14.42 -41.69 0.48
N LEU A 174 13.81 -41.33 -0.65
CA LEU A 174 14.09 -41.88 -1.99
C LEU A 174 15.36 -41.31 -2.64
N GLY A 175 16.03 -40.37 -1.99
CA GLY A 175 17.32 -39.80 -2.41
C GLY A 175 17.26 -38.46 -3.13
N LEU A 176 16.10 -37.79 -3.17
CA LEU A 176 16.02 -36.42 -3.69
C LEU A 176 16.63 -35.43 -2.69
N GLN A 177 17.20 -34.33 -3.20
CA GLN A 177 17.57 -33.19 -2.37
C GLN A 177 16.31 -32.54 -1.80
N ARG A 178 16.40 -32.05 -0.56
CA ARG A 178 15.23 -31.55 0.18
C ARG A 178 14.54 -30.40 -0.55
N GLU A 179 15.29 -29.48 -1.14
CA GLU A 179 14.77 -28.32 -1.86
C GLU A 179 14.00 -28.75 -3.12
N ALA A 180 14.54 -29.70 -3.88
CA ALA A 180 13.88 -30.26 -5.06
C ALA A 180 12.61 -31.06 -4.69
N ALA A 181 12.65 -31.81 -3.59
CA ALA A 181 11.49 -32.49 -3.03
C ALA A 181 10.40 -31.48 -2.60
N ALA A 182 10.80 -30.43 -1.86
CA ALA A 182 9.92 -29.37 -1.40
C ALA A 182 9.28 -28.62 -2.57
N GLU A 183 10.05 -28.19 -3.56
CA GLU A 183 9.55 -27.57 -4.77
C GLU A 183 8.50 -28.46 -5.46
N SER A 184 8.79 -29.74 -5.65
CA SER A 184 7.88 -30.68 -6.30
C SER A 184 6.55 -30.79 -5.52
N ILE A 185 6.62 -31.03 -4.21
CA ILE A 185 5.43 -31.20 -3.38
C ILE A 185 4.62 -29.91 -3.28
N TYR A 186 5.27 -28.77 -3.09
CA TYR A 186 4.58 -27.49 -2.97
C TYR A 186 3.94 -27.07 -4.29
N LYS A 187 4.61 -27.24 -5.44
CA LYS A 187 3.98 -26.96 -6.75
C LYS A 187 2.80 -27.88 -7.06
N GLU A 188 2.84 -29.13 -6.59
CA GLU A 188 1.77 -30.10 -6.81
C GLU A 188 0.57 -29.85 -5.90
N ARG A 189 0.80 -29.50 -4.63
CA ARG A 189 -0.23 -29.57 -3.58
C ARG A 189 -0.65 -28.22 -2.99
N CYS A 190 0.16 -27.17 -3.12
CA CYS A 190 -0.20 -25.84 -2.65
C CYS A 190 -0.94 -25.04 -3.75
N ILE A 191 -1.62 -23.97 -3.33
CA ILE A 191 -2.34 -23.08 -4.26
C ILE A 191 -1.35 -22.03 -4.77
N ALA A 192 -1.12 -21.98 -6.08
CA ALA A 192 -0.34 -20.89 -6.66
C ALA A 192 -1.11 -19.57 -6.63
N VAL A 193 -0.42 -18.48 -6.29
CA VAL A 193 -0.99 -17.13 -6.36
C VAL A 193 -0.89 -16.64 -7.80
N ASN A 194 -1.96 -16.80 -8.59
CA ASN A 194 -1.93 -16.57 -10.04
C ASN A 194 -3.24 -16.02 -10.65
N ASP A 195 -4.21 -15.68 -9.79
CA ASP A 195 -5.50 -15.08 -10.13
C ASP A 195 -6.09 -14.30 -8.93
N GLY A 196 -7.19 -13.57 -9.15
CA GLY A 196 -7.84 -12.78 -8.10
C GLY A 196 -8.20 -13.56 -6.83
N PRO A 197 -8.88 -14.72 -6.90
CA PRO A 197 -9.21 -15.51 -5.72
C PRO A 197 -7.97 -15.97 -4.92
N SER A 198 -6.92 -16.45 -5.59
CA SER A 198 -5.68 -16.86 -4.91
C SER A 198 -4.91 -15.67 -4.33
N TRP A 199 -4.92 -14.51 -5.00
CA TRP A 199 -4.38 -13.27 -4.45
C TRP A 199 -5.15 -12.80 -3.21
N ALA A 200 -6.48 -12.91 -3.21
CA ALA A 200 -7.29 -12.54 -2.05
C ALA A 200 -6.97 -13.43 -0.83
N ASN A 201 -6.75 -14.73 -1.05
CA ASN A 201 -6.29 -15.65 -0.01
C ASN A 201 -4.89 -15.26 0.50
N TYR A 202 -3.96 -14.95 -0.41
CA TYR A 202 -2.62 -14.46 -0.06
C TYR A 202 -2.69 -13.18 0.77
N MET A 203 -3.36 -12.14 0.26
CA MET A 203 -3.43 -10.82 0.89
C MET A 203 -4.21 -10.84 2.21
N SER A 204 -5.02 -11.87 2.48
CA SER A 204 -5.70 -12.07 3.77
C SER A 204 -4.74 -12.50 4.89
N ILE A 205 -3.55 -13.03 4.57
CA ILE A 205 -2.59 -13.51 5.55
C ILE A 205 -1.97 -12.31 6.28
N SER A 206 -2.24 -12.24 7.58
CA SER A 206 -1.88 -11.13 8.46
C SER A 206 -0.72 -11.42 9.41
N GLY A 207 -0.17 -12.65 9.35
CA GLY A 207 0.81 -13.15 10.31
C GLY A 207 0.16 -13.62 11.62
N SER A 208 -1.13 -13.94 11.57
CA SER A 208 -1.94 -14.30 12.72
C SER A 208 -2.11 -15.81 12.83
N PRO A 209 -2.22 -16.37 14.05
CA PRO A 209 -2.50 -17.79 14.23
C PRO A 209 -3.78 -18.26 13.54
N GLU A 210 -4.78 -17.38 13.38
CA GLU A 210 -6.04 -17.70 12.73
C GLU A 210 -6.02 -17.60 11.19
N ASP A 211 -4.90 -17.20 10.58
CA ASP A 211 -4.77 -17.23 9.12
C ASP A 211 -4.91 -18.67 8.62
N GLU A 212 -5.68 -18.90 7.55
CA GLU A 212 -5.95 -20.25 7.01
C GLU A 212 -4.73 -20.87 6.31
N TYR A 213 -3.87 -20.02 5.75
CA TYR A 213 -2.74 -20.42 4.91
C TYR A 213 -1.43 -19.87 5.46
N ASP A 214 -0.36 -20.65 5.27
CA ASP A 214 1.02 -20.19 5.34
C ASP A 214 1.53 -19.83 3.93
N ILE A 215 2.40 -18.83 3.85
CA ILE A 215 3.05 -18.42 2.60
C ILE A 215 4.29 -19.28 2.38
N ILE A 216 4.36 -19.92 1.22
CA ILE A 216 5.58 -20.55 0.73
C ILE A 216 6.13 -19.70 -0.41
N THR A 217 7.40 -19.30 -0.32
CA THR A 217 8.11 -18.59 -1.39
C THR A 217 9.18 -19.50 -1.97
N LEU A 218 9.05 -19.83 -3.26
CA LEU A 218 10.10 -20.48 -4.03
C LEU A 218 10.91 -19.39 -4.73
N GLN A 219 12.19 -19.26 -4.41
CA GLN A 219 13.09 -18.29 -5.04
C GLN A 219 13.93 -18.99 -6.11
N TYR A 220 13.98 -18.41 -7.31
CA TYR A 220 14.70 -18.95 -8.46
C TYR A 220 15.74 -17.97 -8.96
N THR A 221 16.87 -18.49 -9.43
CA THR A 221 17.74 -17.83 -10.40
C THR A 221 17.52 -18.45 -11.78
N GLU A 222 18.16 -17.90 -12.81
CA GLU A 222 18.14 -18.49 -14.17
C GLU A 222 18.65 -19.95 -14.17
N GLU A 223 19.48 -20.33 -13.19
CA GLU A 223 20.05 -21.67 -13.07
C GLU A 223 19.11 -22.69 -12.40
N GLY A 224 18.03 -22.23 -11.76
CA GLY A 224 17.05 -23.09 -11.08
C GLY A 224 16.64 -22.58 -9.70
N LEU A 225 16.05 -23.47 -8.90
CA LEU A 225 15.61 -23.16 -7.55
C LEU A 225 16.82 -22.81 -6.67
N LEU A 226 16.80 -21.62 -6.07
CA LEU A 226 17.81 -21.13 -5.15
C LEU A 226 17.49 -21.54 -3.71
N THR A 227 16.26 -21.28 -3.25
CA THR A 227 15.84 -21.56 -1.88
C THR A 227 14.32 -21.64 -1.76
N VAL A 228 13.87 -22.20 -0.64
CA VAL A 228 12.46 -22.31 -0.25
C VAL A 228 12.29 -21.64 1.11
N ASP A 229 11.46 -20.61 1.19
CA ASP A 229 10.99 -20.01 2.44
C ASP A 229 9.57 -20.50 2.75
N GLU A 230 9.36 -21.03 3.95
CA GLU A 230 8.17 -21.80 4.32
C GLU A 230 7.28 -21.12 5.38
N ASN A 231 7.63 -19.93 5.88
CA ASN A 231 6.92 -19.21 6.95
C ASN A 231 6.35 -20.14 8.07
N ARG A 232 7.18 -21.06 8.58
CA ARG A 232 6.71 -22.17 9.44
C ARG A 232 6.01 -21.73 10.72
N ASP A 233 6.38 -20.56 11.23
CA ASP A 233 5.81 -20.03 12.47
C ASP A 233 4.46 -19.31 12.25
N GLY A 234 4.02 -19.17 10.99
CA GLY A 234 2.75 -18.51 10.63
C GLY A 234 2.72 -17.01 10.96
N HIS A 235 3.88 -16.40 11.24
CA HIS A 235 4.00 -15.01 11.66
C HIS A 235 4.24 -14.05 10.49
N ALA A 236 4.71 -14.52 9.32
CA ALA A 236 4.84 -13.64 8.17
C ALA A 236 3.47 -13.30 7.59
N ALA A 237 3.26 -12.00 7.39
CA ALA A 237 2.10 -11.47 6.69
C ALA A 237 2.41 -11.29 5.19
N ALA A 238 1.37 -11.27 4.36
CA ALA A 238 1.52 -10.94 2.94
C ALA A 238 1.85 -9.45 2.78
N PHE A 239 2.87 -9.14 1.98
CA PHE A 239 3.26 -7.76 1.65
C PHE A 239 2.24 -7.14 0.70
N GLY A 240 1.93 -5.85 0.93
CA GLY A 240 1.02 -5.08 0.10
C GLY A 240 1.67 -4.66 -1.22
N ASP A 241 0.92 -4.77 -2.31
CA ASP A 241 1.29 -4.37 -3.66
C ASP A 241 0.39 -3.21 -4.16
N ASP A 242 0.61 -2.76 -5.39
CA ASP A 242 -0.23 -1.72 -6.02
C ASP A 242 -1.71 -2.15 -6.10
N ILE A 243 -2.00 -3.45 -6.23
CA ILE A 243 -3.37 -3.98 -6.25
C ILE A 243 -4.06 -3.71 -4.89
N ALA A 244 -3.34 -3.93 -3.79
CA ALA A 244 -3.82 -3.61 -2.45
C ALA A 244 -3.98 -2.11 -2.25
N ILE A 245 -3.05 -1.28 -2.75
CA ILE A 245 -3.13 0.18 -2.66
C ILE A 245 -4.34 0.72 -3.43
N GLU A 246 -4.59 0.25 -4.65
CA GLU A 246 -5.77 0.64 -5.45
C GLU A 246 -7.08 0.21 -4.79
N SER A 247 -7.10 -0.98 -4.19
CA SER A 247 -8.25 -1.49 -3.44
C SER A 247 -8.51 -0.65 -2.19
N LEU A 248 -7.46 -0.24 -1.48
CA LEU A 248 -7.53 0.68 -0.34
C LEU A 248 -8.04 2.05 -0.78
N ALA A 249 -7.50 2.61 -1.86
CA ALA A 249 -7.94 3.87 -2.44
C ALA A 249 -9.45 3.84 -2.70
N THR A 250 -9.91 2.77 -3.35
CA THR A 250 -11.31 2.55 -3.71
C THR A 250 -12.22 2.40 -2.48
N GLU A 251 -11.78 1.63 -1.47
CA GLU A 251 -12.54 1.41 -0.22
C GLU A 251 -12.82 2.74 0.49
N PHE A 252 -11.83 3.63 0.52
CA PHE A 252 -11.93 4.91 1.21
C PHE A 252 -12.35 6.08 0.31
N LYS A 253 -12.46 5.87 -1.01
CA LYS A 253 -12.76 6.91 -2.01
C LYS A 253 -11.78 8.09 -1.94
N ARG A 254 -10.51 7.76 -1.75
CA ARG A 254 -9.38 8.69 -1.59
C ARG A 254 -8.32 8.33 -2.62
N GLU A 255 -7.68 9.33 -3.21
CA GLU A 255 -6.41 9.07 -3.90
C GLU A 255 -5.36 8.66 -2.86
N VAL A 256 -4.54 7.67 -3.19
CA VAL A 256 -3.37 7.30 -2.40
C VAL A 256 -2.13 7.71 -3.18
N TYR A 257 -1.25 8.48 -2.57
CA TYR A 257 0.04 8.83 -3.13
C TYR A 257 1.14 8.09 -2.38
N VAL A 258 1.86 7.24 -3.08
CA VAL A 258 3.11 6.67 -2.59
C VAL A 258 4.22 7.66 -2.90
N VAL A 259 4.79 8.24 -1.85
CA VAL A 259 5.90 9.17 -1.89
C VAL A 259 7.19 8.36 -1.79
N GLN A 260 7.84 8.14 -2.93
CA GLN A 260 9.03 7.31 -3.01
C GLN A 260 10.29 8.17 -3.01
N ALA A 261 11.19 7.93 -2.07
CA ALA A 261 12.51 8.56 -2.03
C ALA A 261 13.57 7.61 -2.60
N HIS A 262 14.17 7.95 -3.74
CA HIS A 262 15.20 7.16 -4.40
C HIS A 262 16.60 7.61 -3.99
N GLY A 263 17.51 6.67 -3.80
CA GLY A 263 18.89 6.93 -3.43
C GLY A 263 19.72 7.40 -4.62
N SER A 264 20.98 7.73 -4.34
CA SER A 264 21.97 8.11 -5.36
C SER A 264 22.26 7.01 -6.39
N ASP A 265 21.97 5.75 -6.06
CA ASP A 265 22.08 4.55 -6.91
C ASP A 265 21.12 4.57 -8.11
N ALA A 266 20.00 5.28 -8.00
CA ALA A 266 19.04 5.46 -9.09
C ALA A 266 19.49 6.53 -10.12
N MET A 267 20.70 7.08 -10.01
CA MET A 267 21.28 8.10 -10.92
C MET A 267 20.42 9.36 -11.06
N VAL A 268 19.72 9.73 -9.97
CA VAL A 268 18.78 10.85 -9.96
C VAL A 268 19.45 12.11 -9.43
N ASP A 269 19.19 13.27 -10.05
CA ASP A 269 19.73 14.55 -9.61
C ASP A 269 19.13 15.04 -8.27
N GLU A 270 19.73 16.07 -7.68
CA GLU A 270 19.30 16.66 -6.38
C GLU A 270 17.84 17.11 -6.34
N GLU A 271 17.23 17.42 -7.49
CA GLU A 271 15.87 17.91 -7.59
C GLU A 271 14.83 16.81 -7.84
N ASN A 272 15.24 15.64 -8.32
CA ASN A 272 14.33 14.58 -8.75
C ASN A 272 14.35 13.33 -7.85
N CYS A 273 14.93 13.37 -6.65
CA CYS A 273 15.04 12.19 -5.78
C CYS A 273 13.74 11.75 -5.05
N VAL A 274 12.63 12.49 -5.20
CA VAL A 274 11.34 12.17 -4.57
C VAL A 274 10.22 12.16 -5.62
N PHE A 275 9.46 11.08 -5.68
CA PHE A 275 8.36 10.90 -6.63
C PHE A 275 7.03 10.66 -5.92
N PHE A 276 5.95 11.15 -6.49
CA PHE A 276 4.59 10.93 -6.03
C PHE A 276 3.90 10.00 -7.04
N LEU A 277 3.68 8.75 -6.64
CA LEU A 277 3.03 7.73 -7.47
C LEU A 277 1.53 7.67 -7.14
N PRO A 278 0.64 8.15 -8.02
CA PRO A 278 -0.78 8.25 -7.75
C PRO A 278 -1.49 6.92 -7.96
N HIS A 279 -2.29 6.52 -6.97
CA HIS A 279 -3.24 5.41 -7.05
C HIS A 279 -4.64 5.98 -6.89
N ARG A 280 -5.46 5.83 -7.93
CA ARG A 280 -6.80 6.40 -7.99
C ARG A 280 -7.86 5.39 -7.61
N PRO A 281 -8.86 5.79 -6.80
CA PRO A 281 -9.98 4.91 -6.52
C PRO A 281 -10.78 4.62 -7.78
N ARG A 282 -11.39 3.44 -7.85
CA ARG A 282 -12.47 3.18 -8.80
C ARG A 282 -13.69 4.00 -8.36
N GLY A 283 -14.15 4.89 -9.22
CA GLY A 283 -15.31 5.75 -8.97
C GLY A 283 -14.93 7.16 -8.49
N LYS A 284 -15.82 7.78 -7.70
CA LYS A 284 -15.68 9.19 -7.31
C LYS A 284 -14.75 9.34 -6.10
N ILE A 285 -13.85 10.31 -6.17
CA ILE A 285 -13.02 10.76 -5.03
C ILE A 285 -13.89 11.66 -4.15
N CYS A 286 -14.01 11.30 -2.88
CA CYS A 286 -14.91 11.99 -1.93
C CYS A 286 -14.17 12.68 -0.78
N GLU A 287 -12.91 12.30 -0.54
CA GLU A 287 -12.16 12.69 0.65
C GLU A 287 -10.72 13.09 0.27
N PRO A 288 -10.00 13.86 1.12
CA PRO A 288 -8.61 14.25 0.88
C PRO A 288 -7.68 13.06 0.58
N PRO A 289 -6.53 13.25 -0.07
CA PRO A 289 -5.63 12.13 -0.37
C PRO A 289 -5.02 11.48 0.89
N ILE A 290 -4.57 10.25 0.75
CA ILE A 290 -3.72 9.52 1.71
C ILE A 290 -2.29 9.57 1.17
N PHE A 291 -1.32 9.82 2.05
CA PHE A 291 0.10 9.78 1.68
C PHE A 291 0.79 8.64 2.44
N LEU A 292 1.55 7.85 1.70
CA LEU A 292 2.40 6.78 2.21
C LEU A 292 3.82 7.09 1.80
N PHE A 293 4.79 6.83 2.67
CA PHE A 293 6.20 6.99 2.39
C PHE A 293 6.84 5.66 2.08
N MET A 294 7.62 5.61 1.00
CA MET A 294 8.45 4.47 0.66
C MET A 294 9.90 4.93 0.60
N LYS A 295 10.70 4.48 1.56
CA LYS A 295 12.15 4.70 1.52
C LYS A 295 12.73 3.71 0.52
N GLY A 296 13.47 4.19 -0.47
CA GLY A 296 14.25 3.33 -1.35
C GLY A 296 15.35 2.65 -0.55
N THR A 297 15.04 1.53 0.11
CA THR A 297 16.03 0.67 0.75
C THR A 297 16.70 -0.10 -0.36
N GLY A 298 17.74 0.48 -0.96
CA GLY A 298 18.61 -0.07 -2.01
C GLY A 298 18.04 -1.31 -2.69
N TRP A 299 17.22 -1.12 -3.73
CA TRP A 299 16.59 -2.13 -4.60
C TRP A 299 16.88 -3.59 -4.21
N CYS A 300 16.21 -4.10 -3.17
CA CYS A 300 16.28 -5.52 -2.79
C CYS A 300 15.18 -6.29 -3.52
N GLY A 301 15.19 -6.26 -4.85
CA GLY A 301 14.87 -7.40 -5.71
C GLY A 301 13.62 -8.27 -5.56
N ALA A 302 12.66 -7.98 -4.68
CA ALA A 302 11.62 -8.96 -4.34
C ALA A 302 10.29 -8.34 -3.90
N GLY A 303 9.97 -7.10 -4.30
CA GLY A 303 8.64 -6.52 -4.09
C GLY A 303 8.22 -6.38 -2.62
N ALA A 304 9.16 -6.39 -1.68
CA ALA A 304 8.90 -6.08 -0.27
C ALA A 304 9.02 -4.57 -0.08
N ASP A 305 8.05 -3.85 -0.63
CA ASP A 305 7.93 -2.42 -0.45
C ASP A 305 7.61 -2.10 1.01
N HIS A 306 8.52 -1.41 1.68
CA HIS A 306 8.30 -0.97 3.06
C HIS A 306 7.61 0.40 3.08
N TYR A 307 6.42 0.42 3.68
CA TYR A 307 5.60 1.62 3.77
C TYR A 307 5.61 2.21 5.18
N GLU A 308 5.80 3.53 5.25
CA GLU A 308 5.70 4.34 6.45
C GLU A 308 4.61 5.41 6.30
N PRO A 309 3.97 5.86 7.39
CA PRO A 309 2.92 6.86 7.31
C PRO A 309 3.47 8.25 7.01
N LEU A 310 2.76 9.00 6.14
CA LEU A 310 2.86 10.45 6.06
C LEU A 310 1.55 11.08 6.54
N VAL A 311 1.66 11.90 7.59
CA VAL A 311 0.55 12.65 8.13
C VAL A 311 0.39 13.94 7.33
N ALA A 312 -0.78 14.13 6.73
CA ALA A 312 -1.12 15.29 5.94
C ALA A 312 -1.93 16.30 6.76
N ASN A 313 -1.32 17.45 7.06
CA ASN A 313 -1.96 18.54 7.78
C ASN A 313 -2.36 19.67 6.81
N PRO A 314 -3.62 20.09 6.75
CA PRO A 314 -4.04 21.17 5.85
C PRO A 314 -3.29 22.48 6.14
N LEU A 315 -2.79 23.13 5.08
CA LEU A 315 -2.13 24.43 5.14
C LEU A 315 -3.08 25.53 4.64
N PRO A 316 -3.53 26.45 5.50
CA PRO A 316 -4.59 27.40 5.17
C PRO A 316 -4.20 28.52 4.19
N PHE A 317 -2.90 28.73 3.89
CA PHE A 317 -2.44 29.93 3.17
C PHE A 317 -1.37 29.71 2.09
N ILE A 318 -1.18 28.46 1.63
CA ILE A 318 -0.24 28.19 0.53
C ILE A 318 -1.01 28.17 -0.79
N SER A 319 -0.65 29.11 -1.68
CA SER A 319 -1.12 29.08 -3.06
C SER A 319 -0.37 28.01 -3.85
N LYS A 320 -0.97 27.53 -4.93
CA LYS A 320 -0.39 26.54 -5.84
C LYS A 320 1.03 26.89 -6.30
N GLU A 321 1.31 28.17 -6.53
CA GLU A 321 2.64 28.66 -6.99
C GLU A 321 3.71 28.57 -5.90
N LYS A 322 3.30 28.54 -4.63
CA LYS A 322 4.20 28.48 -3.49
C LYS A 322 4.46 27.06 -3.01
N ALA A 323 3.61 26.10 -3.37
CA ALA A 323 3.79 24.70 -3.03
C ALA A 323 5.10 24.13 -3.59
N ALA A 324 5.72 23.18 -2.88
CA ALA A 324 6.87 22.44 -3.42
C ALA A 324 6.44 21.53 -4.55
N ILE A 325 5.28 20.89 -4.41
CA ILE A 325 4.73 19.90 -5.35
C ILE A 325 3.28 20.26 -5.64
N VAL A 326 2.86 20.06 -6.89
CA VAL A 326 1.46 20.23 -7.32
C VAL A 326 0.99 18.90 -7.92
N LEU A 327 0.00 18.30 -7.29
CA LEU A 327 -0.68 17.07 -7.73
C LEU A 327 -1.94 17.47 -8.51
#